data_AF-A0A023BT87-F1
#
_entry.id   AF-A0A023BT87-F1
#
_cell.length_a   1.000
_cell.length_b   1.000
_cell.length_c   1.000
_cell.angle_alpha   90.00
_cell.angle_beta   90.00
_cell.angle_gamma   90.00
#
_symmetry.space_group_name_H-M   'P 1'
#
loop_
_entity.id
_entity.type
_entity.pdbx_description
1 polymer ?
#
loop_
_entity_poly.entity_id
_entity_poly.type
_entity_poly.pdbx_seq_one_letter_code
_entity_poly.pdbx_strand_id
1 'polypeptide(L)' 'MKNTLLNLGKSLSRTEQKQINGGGPCDGYNGPTIVTCSQYEQVPPQYQICVRVSVDCFPH' A
#
# COMPACT_ATOMS: atom_id res chain seq x y z
N MET A 1 -35.30 16.11 5.73
CA MET A 1 -34.37 16.26 4.59
C MET A 1 -33.77 14.90 4.32
N LYS A 2 -33.89 14.37 3.09
CA LYS A 2 -33.38 13.03 2.76
C LYS A 2 -31.86 13.12 2.64
N ASN A 3 -31.15 12.38 3.49
CA ASN A 3 -29.69 12.24 3.45
C ASN A 3 -29.31 11.50 2.16
N THR A 4 -29.15 12.23 1.07
CA THR A 4 -28.50 11.71 -0.13
C THR A 4 -27.01 11.65 0.19
N LEU A 5 -26.60 10.59 0.89
CA LEU A 5 -25.20 10.19 0.98
C LEU A 5 -24.69 10.08 -0.45
N LEU A 6 -23.81 11.00 -0.81
CA LEU A 6 -23.09 11.08 -2.06
C LEU A 6 -22.53 9.70 -2.42
N ASN A 7 -23.18 9.00 -3.35
CA ASN A 7 -22.63 7.81 -3.99
C ASN A 7 -21.52 8.25 -4.96
N LEU A 8 -20.44 8.84 -4.44
CA LEU A 8 -19.24 9.08 -5.23
C LEU A 8 -18.53 7.75 -5.44
N GLY A 9 -18.73 7.16 -6.62
CA GLY A 9 -17.99 5.99 -7.08
C GLY A 9 -18.88 4.88 -7.63
N LYS A 10 -18.28 4.03 -8.47
CA LYS A 10 -18.91 2.80 -8.95
C LYS A 10 -18.83 1.74 -7.84
N SER A 11 -19.98 1.27 -7.35
CA SER A 11 -20.01 0.09 -6.48
C SER A 11 -19.65 -1.16 -7.30
N LEU A 12 -18.61 -1.88 -6.88
CA LEU A 12 -18.20 -3.12 -7.51
C LEU A 12 -19.03 -4.30 -6.98
N SER A 13 -19.45 -5.20 -7.87
CA SER A 13 -20.06 -6.47 -7.50
C SER A 13 -19.07 -7.38 -6.77
N ARG A 14 -19.56 -8.40 -6.05
CA ARG A 14 -18.70 -9.39 -5.38
C ARG A 14 -17.72 -10.08 -6.35
N THR A 15 -18.14 -10.30 -7.59
CA THR A 15 -17.30 -10.88 -8.64
C THR A 15 -16.19 -9.92 -9.06
N GLU A 16 -16.52 -8.64 -9.30
CA GLU A 16 -15.52 -7.61 -9.63
C GLU A 16 -14.54 -7.39 -8.48
N GLN A 17 -15.01 -7.41 -7.22
CA GLN A 17 -14.14 -7.28 -6.05
C GLN A 17 -13.12 -8.41 -5.95
N LYS A 18 -13.51 -9.66 -6.29
CA LYS A 18 -12.59 -10.81 -6.30
C LYS A 18 -11.55 -10.75 -7.42
N GLN A 19 -11.78 -9.91 -8.43
CA GLN A 19 -10.82 -9.67 -9.51
C GLN A 19 -9.89 -8.49 -9.22
N ILE A 20 -10.06 -7.81 -8.09
CA ILE A 20 -9.09 -6.83 -7.61
C ILE A 20 -7.84 -7.59 -7.18
N ASN A 21 -6.88 -7.70 -8.09
CA ASN A 21 -5.53 -8.14 -7.78
C ASN A 21 -4.78 -6.93 -7.24
N GLY A 22 -4.79 -6.77 -5.92
CA GLY A 22 -3.97 -5.80 -5.20
C GLY A 22 -2.75 -6.48 -4.58
N GLY A 23 -1.62 -5.78 -4.53
CA GLY A 23 -0.35 -6.30 -4.03
C GLY A 23 0.70 -6.30 -5.15
N GLY A 24 1.82 -5.61 -4.90
CA GLY A 24 3.01 -5.69 -5.75
C GLY A 24 3.75 -7.01 -5.52
N PRO A 25 4.95 -7.20 -6.11
CA PRO A 25 5.75 -8.45 -6.07
C PRO A 25 6.35 -8.78 -4.68
N CYS A 26 5.62 -8.44 -3.61
CA CYS A 26 6.04 -8.56 -2.23
C CYS A 26 5.88 -9.98 -1.67
N ASP A 27 5.40 -10.95 -2.47
CA ASP A 27 5.18 -12.33 -2.05
C ASP A 27 6.45 -13.03 -1.51
N GLY A 28 7.64 -12.54 -1.86
CA GLY A 28 8.93 -13.02 -1.34
C GLY A 28 9.53 -12.18 -0.21
N TYR A 29 8.89 -11.08 0.19
CA TYR A 29 9.40 -10.18 1.22
C TYR A 29 8.92 -10.61 2.61
N ASN A 30 9.84 -11.11 3.44
CA ASN A 30 9.56 -11.53 4.81
C ASN A 30 10.08 -10.53 5.87
N GLY A 31 10.46 -9.33 5.43
CA GLY A 31 11.01 -8.29 6.30
C GLY A 31 9.95 -7.38 6.91
N PRO A 32 10.38 -6.41 7.74
CA PRO A 32 9.47 -5.43 8.34
C PRO A 32 8.85 -4.49 7.30
N THR A 33 7.54 -4.25 7.39
CA THR A 33 6.81 -3.35 6.48
C THR A 33 7.10 -1.87 6.74
N ILE A 34 7.57 -1.51 7.93
CA ILE A 34 7.97 -0.16 8.30
C ILE A 34 9.45 -0.18 8.67
N VAL A 35 10.25 0.64 8.01
CA VAL A 35 11.71 0.67 8.16
C VAL A 35 12.20 2.09 8.42
N THR A 36 13.31 2.20 9.15
CA THR A 36 14.08 3.44 9.21
C THR A 36 14.74 3.73 7.86
N CYS A 37 15.25 4.95 7.66
CA CYS A 37 15.91 5.33 6.40
C CYS A 37 17.13 4.48 6.10
N SER A 38 17.96 4.22 7.12
CA SER A 38 19.15 3.39 6.97
C SER A 38 18.81 1.94 6.62
N GLN A 39 17.69 1.43 7.14
CA GLN A 39 17.19 0.11 6.79
C GLN A 39 16.62 0.06 5.37
N TYR A 40 15.97 1.13 4.90
CA TYR A 40 15.45 1.23 3.53
C TYR A 40 16.55 1.07 2.47
N GLU A 41 17.71 1.68 2.70
CA GLU A 41 18.87 1.56 1.79
C GLU A 41 19.40 0.12 1.67
N GLN A 42 19.13 -0.72 2.66
CA GLN A 42 19.50 -2.14 2.66
C GLN A 42 18.40 -3.04 2.08
N VAL A 43 17.19 -2.52 1.84
CA VAL A 43 16.11 -3.29 1.22
C VAL A 43 16.45 -3.54 -0.25
N PRO A 44 16.41 -4.80 -0.73
CA PRO A 44 16.61 -5.10 -2.13
C PRO A 44 15.67 -4.26 -3.01
N PRO A 45 16.15 -3.69 -4.13
CA PRO A 45 15.37 -2.73 -4.94
C PRO A 45 13.98 -3.25 -5.34
N GLN A 46 13.85 -4.55 -5.62
CA GLN A 46 12.58 -5.19 -5.97
C GLN A 46 11.54 -5.19 -4.83
N TYR A 47 11.97 -5.02 -3.59
CA TYR A 47 11.12 -4.99 -2.40
C TYR A 47 11.00 -3.60 -1.77
N GLN A 48 11.64 -2.57 -2.33
CA GLN A 48 11.50 -1.20 -1.82
C GLN A 48 10.04 -0.69 -1.88
N ILE A 49 9.26 -1.14 -2.87
CA ILE A 49 7.83 -0.86 -2.96
C ILE A 49 6.99 -1.56 -1.86
N CYS A 50 7.56 -2.55 -1.19
CA CYS A 50 6.89 -3.35 -0.16
C CYS A 50 7.06 -2.78 1.24
N VAL A 51 7.85 -1.73 1.40
CA VAL A 51 8.15 -1.12 2.70
C VAL A 51 7.71 0.35 2.72
N ARG A 52 7.35 0.83 3.90
CA ARG A 52 7.13 2.25 4.20
C ARG A 52 8.33 2.75 4.97
N VAL A 53 8.88 3.88 4.55
CA VAL A 53 9.95 4.56 5.28
C VAL A 53 9.36 5.38 6.44
N SER A 54 10.10 5.46 7.53
CA SER A 54 9.76 6.31 8.66
C SER A 54 9.78 7.80 8.26
N VAL A 55 9.05 8.63 9.01
CA VAL A 55 8.87 10.06 8.70
C VAL A 55 10.16 10.86 8.80
N ASP A 56 11.14 10.35 9.55
CA ASP A 56 12.50 10.88 9.66
C ASP A 56 13.27 10.87 8.32
N CYS A 57 12.78 10.14 7.31
CA CYS A 57 13.40 10.12 5.99
C CYS A 57 13.06 11.32 5.11
N PHE A 58 12.09 12.15 5.53
CA PHE A 58 11.71 13.34 4.81
C PHE A 58 12.24 14.56 5.57
N PRO A 59 13.15 15.37 4.96
CA PRO A 59 13.58 16.61 5.59
C PRO A 59 12.38 17.55 5.77
N HIS A 60 12.28 18.14 6.97
CA HIS A 60 11.26 19.12 7.33
C HIS A 60 11.63 20.54 6.90
#